data_AF-A0A165H5Z4-F1
#
_entry.id   AF-A0A165H5Z4-F1
#
_cell.length_a   1.000
_cell.length_b   1.000
_cell.length_c   1.000
_cell.angle_alpha   90.00
_cell.angle_beta   90.00
_cell.angle_gamma   90.00
#
_symmetry.space_group_name_H-M   'P 1'
#
loop_
_entity.id
_entity.type
_entity.pdbx_description
1 polymer ?
#
loop_
_entity_poly.entity_id
_entity_poly.type
_entity_poly.pdbx_seq_one_letter_code
_entity_poly.pdbx_strand_id
1 'polypeptide(L)'
;MTNLIHVEDDDVKPVGQYEIIDTGWRTDGLFVVILGAEGRALLESSDAHNYARMVAGRRRHGIPVTAEQVESGNGKFPYQRMFCFSRAEQKAGRA
;
A
#
# COMPACT_ATOMS: atom_id res chain seq x y z
N MET A 1 34.23 34.02 3.01
CA MET A 1 34.42 32.70 2.41
C MET A 1 33.09 31.97 2.59
N THR A 2 32.28 31.98 1.54
CA THR A 2 30.86 31.64 1.60
C THR A 2 30.71 30.14 1.40
N ASN A 3 30.25 29.42 2.42
CA ASN A 3 29.88 28.01 2.27
C ASN A 3 28.58 27.95 1.45
N LEU A 4 28.72 27.55 0.18
CA LEU A 4 27.61 27.15 -0.66
C LEU A 4 27.21 25.74 -0.23
N ILE A 5 26.28 25.65 0.73
CA ILE A 5 25.66 24.37 1.06
C ILE A 5 24.64 24.10 -0.06
N HIS A 6 25.03 23.31 -1.06
CA HIS A 6 24.07 22.54 -1.83
C HIS A 6 23.54 21.45 -0.87
N VAL A 7 22.50 21.77 -0.10
CA VAL A 7 21.55 20.72 0.27
C VAL A 7 20.58 20.71 -0.89
N GLU A 8 20.59 19.61 -1.63
CA GLU A 8 19.59 19.28 -2.62
C GLU A 8 18.21 19.37 -1.95
N ASP A 9 17.55 20.51 -2.12
CA ASP A 9 16.11 20.64 -1.97
C ASP A 9 15.54 20.02 -3.25
N ASP A 10 15.22 18.73 -3.26
CA ASP A 10 14.49 18.15 -4.39
C ASP A 10 13.64 16.94 -3.98
N ASP A 11 12.32 17.20 -4.03
CA ASP A 11 11.19 16.27 -4.07
C ASP A 11 10.76 15.53 -2.79
N VAL A 12 10.33 16.30 -1.78
CA VAL A 12 9.14 15.90 -1.02
C VAL A 12 7.92 15.95 -1.96
N LYS A 13 7.70 14.86 -2.70
CA LYS A 13 6.35 14.46 -3.12
C LYS A 13 6.20 12.95 -3.02
N PRO A 14 5.14 12.50 -2.33
CA PRO A 14 4.43 11.34 -2.85
C PRO A 14 2.93 11.63 -2.92
N VAL A 15 2.55 12.79 -3.45
CA VAL A 15 1.20 12.93 -4.00
C VAL A 15 1.21 12.25 -5.38
N GLY A 16 1.12 10.92 -5.42
CA GLY A 16 0.99 10.15 -6.66
C GLY A 16 1.92 8.95 -6.89
N GLN A 17 2.65 8.45 -5.89
CA GLN A 17 3.56 7.29 -6.09
C GLN A 17 2.84 5.94 -6.27
N TYR A 18 1.68 5.78 -5.64
CA TYR A 18 0.81 4.62 -5.81
C TYR A 18 -0.64 5.05 -5.65
N GLU A 19 -1.54 4.42 -6.40
CA GLU A 19 -2.99 4.66 -6.37
C GLU A 19 -3.73 3.38 -6.01
N ILE A 20 -4.88 3.52 -5.37
CA ILE A 20 -5.77 2.39 -5.11
C ILE A 20 -6.48 2.05 -6.42
N ILE A 21 -6.09 0.95 -7.04
CA ILE A 21 -6.73 0.43 -8.25
C ILE A 21 -8.08 -0.17 -7.88
N ASP A 22 -8.10 -0.98 -6.81
CA ASP A 22 -9.31 -1.64 -6.34
C ASP A 22 -9.21 -2.01 -4.85
N THR A 23 -10.37 -2.25 -4.24
CA THR A 23 -10.49 -2.85 -2.92
C THR A 23 -11.62 -3.86 -2.90
N GLY A 24 -11.42 -5.00 -2.27
CA GLY A 24 -12.41 -6.06 -2.32
C GLY A 24 -12.25 -7.11 -1.23
N TRP A 25 -12.96 -8.22 -1.45
CA TRP A 25 -12.91 -9.39 -0.59
C TRP A 25 -12.52 -10.59 -1.42
N ARG A 26 -11.53 -11.34 -0.94
CA ARG A 26 -11.22 -12.67 -1.47
C ARG A 26 -12.22 -13.69 -0.93
N THR A 27 -12.34 -14.80 -1.64
CA THR A 27 -13.20 -15.93 -1.27
C THR A 27 -12.79 -16.60 0.05
N ASP A 28 -11.54 -16.41 0.47
CA ASP A 28 -11.00 -16.85 1.76
C ASP A 28 -11.35 -15.91 2.94
N GLY A 29 -12.08 -14.82 2.68
CA GLY A 29 -12.50 -13.85 3.70
C GLY A 29 -11.46 -12.79 4.02
N LEU A 30 -10.34 -12.72 3.28
CA LEU A 30 -9.38 -11.63 3.41
C LEU A 30 -9.86 -10.38 2.68
N PHE A 31 -9.62 -9.23 3.33
CA PHE A 31 -9.80 -7.94 2.69
C PHE A 31 -8.58 -7.63 1.83
N VAL A 32 -8.81 -7.21 0.58
CA VAL A 32 -7.73 -6.91 -0.36
C VAL A 32 -7.69 -5.44 -0.72
N VAL A 33 -6.47 -4.91 -0.82
CA VAL A 33 -6.17 -3.60 -1.38
C VAL A 33 -5.21 -3.82 -2.54
N ILE A 34 -5.60 -3.39 -3.73
CA ILE A 34 -4.76 -3.45 -4.93
C ILE A 34 -4.21 -2.04 -5.17
N LEU A 35 -2.89 -1.91 -5.10
CA LEU A 35 -2.20 -0.66 -5.42
C LEU A 35 -1.57 -0.75 -6.81
N GLY A 36 -1.62 0.34 -7.55
CA GLY A 36 -0.98 0.51 -8.86
C GLY A 36 0.09 1.59 -8.79
N ALA A 37 1.20 1.38 -9.49
CA ALA A 37 2.31 2.32 -9.54
C ALA A 37 3.07 2.23 -10.87
N GLU A 38 3.83 3.29 -11.18
CA GLU A 38 4.72 3.35 -12.34
C GLU A 38 5.95 2.45 -12.21
N GLY A 39 6.31 2.04 -10.98
CA GLY A 39 7.51 1.25 -10.72
C GLY A 39 7.25 0.05 -9.80
N ARG A 40 7.84 -1.11 -10.12
CA ARG A 40 7.77 -2.31 -9.28
C ARG A 40 8.35 -2.08 -7.88
N ALA A 41 9.51 -1.41 -7.80
CA ALA A 41 10.18 -1.11 -6.54
C ALA A 41 9.31 -0.26 -5.59
N LEU A 42 8.44 0.61 -6.13
CA LEU A 42 7.51 1.39 -5.33
C LEU A 42 6.50 0.49 -4.61
N LEU A 43 5.97 -0.54 -5.30
CA LEU A 43 5.03 -1.51 -4.73
C LEU A 43 5.71 -2.52 -3.79
N GLU A 44 7.03 -2.65 -3.88
CA GLU A 44 7.84 -3.47 -2.98
C GLU A 44 8.27 -2.75 -1.72
N SER A 45 8.15 -1.42 -1.69
CA SER A 45 8.52 -0.59 -0.55
C SER A 45 7.65 -0.85 0.69
N SER A 46 8.23 -0.56 1.85
CA SER A 46 7.51 -0.53 3.12
C SER A 46 6.39 0.53 3.12
N ASP A 47 6.55 1.61 2.35
CA ASP A 47 5.56 2.69 2.27
C ASP A 47 4.28 2.24 1.57
N ALA A 48 4.39 1.45 0.49
CA ALA A 48 3.22 0.86 -0.16
C ALA A 48 2.46 -0.09 0.78
N HIS A 49 3.18 -0.89 1.58
CA HIS A 49 2.56 -1.74 2.60
C HIS A 49 1.83 -0.93 3.67
N ASN A 50 2.46 0.13 4.18
CA ASN A 50 1.87 1.02 5.17
C ASN A 50 0.61 1.71 4.63
N TYR A 51 0.66 2.17 3.38
CA TYR A 51 -0.49 2.79 2.72
C TYR A 51 -1.65 1.81 2.55
N ALA A 52 -1.40 0.61 2.02
CA ALA A 52 -2.42 -0.43 1.90
C ALA A 52 -3.02 -0.81 3.26
N ARG A 53 -2.18 -0.89 4.30
CA ARG A 53 -2.62 -1.16 5.69
C ARG A 53 -3.51 -0.05 6.23
N MET A 54 -3.20 1.22 5.97
CA MET A 54 -4.05 2.35 6.37
C MET A 54 -5.42 2.26 5.71
N VAL A 55 -5.47 1.95 4.40
CA VAL A 55 -6.72 1.77 3.64
C VAL A 55 -7.55 0.63 4.24
N ALA A 56 -6.93 -0.52 4.49
CA ALA A 56 -7.59 -1.68 5.07
C ALA A 56 -8.03 -1.45 6.53
N GLY A 57 -7.22 -0.72 7.30
CA GLY A 57 -7.52 -0.32 8.68
C GLY A 57 -8.79 0.53 8.80
N ARG A 58 -9.07 1.41 7.82
CA ARG A 58 -10.35 2.18 7.78
C ARG A 58 -11.58 1.28 7.71
N ARG A 59 -11.45 0.06 7.22
CA ARG A 59 -12.52 -0.94 7.18
C ARG A 59 -12.48 -1.93 8.35
N ARG A 60 -11.59 -1.73 9.34
CA ARG A 60 -11.31 -2.65 10.46
C ARG A 60 -10.57 -3.93 10.05
N HIS A 61 -9.85 -3.90 8.93
CA HIS A 61 -9.02 -5.01 8.43
C HIS A 61 -7.55 -4.61 8.39
N GLY A 62 -6.99 -4.14 9.52
CA GLY A 62 -5.63 -3.58 9.55
C GLY A 62 -4.50 -4.57 9.82
N ILE A 63 -4.78 -5.88 9.89
CA ILE A 63 -3.77 -6.91 10.16
C ILE A 63 -3.22 -7.42 8.83
N PRO A 64 -1.94 -7.17 8.50
CA PRO A 64 -1.35 -7.68 7.27
C PRO A 64 -1.24 -9.20 7.33
N VAL A 65 -1.64 -9.86 6.26
CA VAL A 65 -1.56 -11.33 6.11
C VAL A 65 -0.50 -11.68 5.08
N THR A 66 -0.66 -11.19 3.86
CA THR A 66 0.26 -11.43 2.75
C THR A 66 0.28 -10.23 1.81
N ALA A 67 1.37 -10.09 1.07
CA ALA A 67 1.43 -9.23 -0.11
C ALA A 67 1.84 -10.11 -1.30
N GLU A 68 0.96 -10.20 -2.30
CA GLU A 68 1.21 -11.01 -3.49
C GLU A 68 2.38 -10.44 -4.31
N GLN A 69 2.84 -11.18 -5.31
CA GLN A 69 3.89 -10.69 -6.21
C GLN A 69 3.40 -9.45 -7.00
N VAL A 70 4.35 -8.61 -7.42
CA VAL A 70 4.03 -7.49 -8.32
C VAL A 70 3.74 -8.04 -9.71
N GLU A 71 2.57 -7.70 -10.22
CA GLU A 71 2.09 -8.10 -11.54
C GLU A 71 2.04 -6.90 -12.49
N SER A 72 1.88 -7.18 -13.79
CA SER A 72 1.57 -6.15 -14.76
C SER A 72 0.19 -5.55 -14.46
N GLY A 73 0.12 -4.22 -14.48
CA GLY A 73 -1.14 -3.50 -14.30
C GLY A 73 -2.03 -3.59 -15.53
N ASN A 74 -3.32 -3.35 -15.35
CA ASN A 74 -4.36 -3.52 -16.37
C ASN A 74 -4.82 -2.21 -17.03
N GLY A 75 -4.07 -1.10 -16.88
CA GLY A 75 -4.51 0.19 -17.42
C GLY A 75 -3.60 1.34 -17.04
N LYS A 76 -4.09 2.23 -16.15
CA LYS A 76 -3.48 3.52 -15.81
C LYS A 76 -2.04 3.40 -15.28
N PHE A 77 -1.72 2.31 -14.60
CA PHE A 77 -0.38 2.04 -14.09
C PHE A 77 0.17 0.75 -14.69
N PRO A 78 1.46 0.69 -15.04
CA PRO A 78 2.10 -0.47 -15.65
C PRO A 78 2.32 -1.63 -14.65
N TYR A 79 2.30 -1.35 -13.35
CA TYR A 79 2.47 -2.36 -12.31
C TYR A 79 1.38 -2.26 -11.25
N GLN A 80 1.00 -3.41 -10.70
CA GLN A 80 0.07 -3.49 -9.59
C GLN A 80 0.49 -4.56 -8.58
N ARG A 81 0.03 -4.42 -7.34
CA ARG A 81 0.28 -5.37 -6.27
C ARG A 81 -0.92 -5.49 -5.34
N MET A 82 -1.27 -6.73 -5.01
CA MET A 82 -2.33 -7.04 -4.06
C MET A 82 -1.77 -7.21 -2.65
N PHE A 83 -2.38 -6.52 -1.70
CA PHE A 83 -2.10 -6.64 -0.28
C PHE A 83 -3.34 -7.22 0.41
N CYS A 84 -3.15 -8.32 1.14
CA CYS A 84 -4.23 -9.04 1.82
C CYS A 84 -4.16 -8.77 3.32
N PHE A 85 -5.33 -8.50 3.91
CA PHE A 85 -5.46 -8.19 5.31
C PHE A 85 -6.61 -8.97 5.95
N SER A 86 -6.40 -9.41 7.20
CA SER A 86 -7.43 -9.99 8.02
C SER A 86 -8.10 -8.91 8.88
N ARG A 87 -9.28 -9.26 9.41
CA ARG A 87 -9.97 -8.42 10.37
C ARG A 87 -9.05 -8.19 11.57
N ALA A 88 -8.90 -6.93 11.98
CA ALA A 88 -8.32 -6.66 13.28
C ALA A 88 -9.24 -7.34 14.29
N GLU A 89 -8.78 -8.43 14.91
CA GLU A 89 -9.55 -9.09 15.96
C GLU A 89 -9.97 -7.99 16.92
N GLN A 90 -11.28 -7.74 16.99
CA GLN A 90 -11.80 -7.09 18.18
C GLN A 90 -11.43 -8.08 19.26
N LYS A 91 -10.44 -7.76 20.11
CA LYS A 91 -10.21 -8.50 21.36
C LYS A 91 -11.58 -8.91 21.85
N ALA A 92 -11.83 -10.21 21.89
CA ALA A 92 -13.12 -10.76 22.27
C ALA A 92 -13.49 -10.18 23.64
N GLY A 93 -14.26 -9.10 23.63
CA GLY A 93 -14.85 -8.53 24.81
C GLY A 93 -16.07 -9.37 25.11
N ARG A 94 -15.87 -10.43 25.92
CA ARG A 94 -16.82 -11.10 26.83
C ARG A 94 -16.54 -12.60 26.89
N ALA A 95 -16.03 -13.07 28.02
CA ALA A 95 -16.88 -13.63 29.06
C ALA A 95 -16.23 -13.35 30.42
#